data_AF-A0A7G6RLI6-F1
#
_entry.id   AF-A0A7G6RLI6-F1
#
_cell.length_a   1.000
_cell.length_b   1.000
_cell.length_c   1.000
_cell.angle_alpha   90.00
_cell.angle_beta   90.00
_cell.angle_gamma   90.00
#
_symmetry.space_group_name_H-M   'P 1'
#
loop_
_entity.id
_entity.type
_entity.pdbx_description
1 polymer ?
#
loop_
_entity_poly.entity_id
_entity_poly.type
_entity_poly.pdbx_seq_one_letter_code
_entity_poly.pdbx_strand_id
1 'polypeptide(L)'
;MKTDPQAFIRANTSLMPPPHVPEISLYLASEAHELWLKTEEELQAIGLPPPFWAFAWAGGQGLARYILDHPETVRGKRVLDFASGSGLVGIAAVMAGAREVMASDVDPWAETAVRLNAEANRVSLGFTGADLIGQAVDADIVLAYDDVFYDRAFADALVPWFAKLAADGKWVLVGDPGRSYLPSERLEFCAVYEVPVTRALEDSEIKKTTVWRFARHEISKMFPTNLT
;
A
#
# COMPACT_ATOMS: atom_id res chain seq x y z
N MET A 1 -23.01 -5.87 -20.84
CA MET A 1 -23.09 -4.46 -20.39
C MET A 1 -21.81 -4.21 -19.60
N LYS A 2 -20.95 -3.27 -20.00
CA LYS A 2 -19.76 -2.96 -19.18
C LYS A 2 -20.26 -2.32 -17.90
N THR A 3 -20.04 -2.98 -16.77
CA THR A 3 -20.32 -2.44 -15.44
C THR A 3 -19.63 -1.09 -15.30
N ASP A 4 -20.37 -0.03 -14.96
CA ASP A 4 -19.77 1.28 -14.63
C ASP A 4 -18.96 1.13 -13.33
N PRO A 5 -17.63 1.34 -13.36
CA PRO A 5 -16.80 1.10 -12.18
C PRO A 5 -17.22 1.95 -10.97
N GLN A 6 -17.62 3.20 -11.20
CA GLN A 6 -18.01 4.09 -10.11
C GLN A 6 -19.32 3.64 -9.45
N ALA A 7 -20.36 3.33 -10.23
CA ALA A 7 -21.61 2.81 -9.69
C ALA A 7 -21.39 1.49 -8.94
N PHE A 8 -20.53 0.60 -9.47
CA PHE A 8 -20.23 -0.67 -8.83
C PHE A 8 -19.53 -0.50 -7.49
N ILE A 9 -18.47 0.32 -7.41
CA ILE A 9 -17.77 0.56 -6.15
C ILE A 9 -18.75 1.11 -5.11
N ARG A 10 -19.50 2.15 -5.45
CA ARG A 10 -20.47 2.77 -4.52
C ARG A 10 -21.59 1.82 -4.08
N ALA A 11 -21.99 0.87 -4.93
CA ALA A 11 -23.05 -0.08 -4.61
C ALA A 11 -22.57 -1.24 -3.72
N ASN A 12 -21.27 -1.58 -3.75
CA ASN A 12 -20.74 -2.75 -3.06
C ASN A 12 -19.78 -2.40 -1.91
N THR A 13 -19.56 -1.12 -1.64
CA THR A 13 -18.70 -0.63 -0.56
C THR A 13 -19.44 0.42 0.27
N SER A 14 -18.97 0.63 1.49
CA SER A 14 -19.42 1.71 2.36
C SER A 14 -18.28 2.68 2.63
N LEU A 15 -18.60 3.96 2.72
CA LEU A 15 -17.61 4.96 3.11
C LEU A 15 -17.37 4.87 4.62
N MET A 16 -16.17 4.46 5.02
CA MET A 16 -15.79 4.28 6.42
C MET A 16 -14.30 4.52 6.65
N PRO A 17 -13.90 4.92 7.87
CA PRO A 17 -12.50 5.01 8.22
C PRO A 17 -11.89 3.63 8.52
N PRO A 18 -10.65 3.34 8.07
CA PRO A 18 -9.89 2.22 8.59
C PRO A 18 -9.54 2.43 10.07
N PRO A 19 -9.47 1.37 10.88
CA PRO A 19 -9.33 1.47 12.33
C PRO A 19 -8.02 2.15 12.77
N HIS A 20 -6.95 2.03 11.99
CA HIS A 20 -5.64 2.59 12.36
C HIS A 20 -5.40 4.02 11.84
N VAL A 21 -6.25 4.51 10.94
CA VAL A 21 -6.14 5.83 10.30
C VAL A 21 -7.52 6.50 10.22
N PRO A 22 -8.13 6.84 11.38
CA PRO A 22 -9.49 7.38 11.45
C PRO A 22 -9.68 8.74 10.78
N GLU A 23 -8.58 9.42 10.44
CA GLU A 23 -8.58 10.69 9.70
C GLU A 23 -8.97 10.53 8.24
N ILE A 24 -8.87 9.32 7.68
CA ILE A 24 -9.09 9.01 6.26
C ILE A 24 -10.37 8.17 6.13
N SER A 25 -11.26 8.55 5.22
CA SER A 25 -12.45 7.77 4.86
C SER A 25 -12.28 7.11 3.50
N LEU A 26 -12.49 5.80 3.40
CA LEU A 26 -12.37 5.04 2.16
C LEU A 26 -13.67 4.29 1.86
N TYR A 27 -13.95 4.09 0.58
CA TYR A 27 -14.94 3.14 0.09
C TYR A 27 -14.40 1.72 0.29
N LEU A 28 -14.77 1.10 1.41
CA LEU A 28 -14.32 -0.24 1.78
C LEU A 28 -15.47 -1.24 1.72
N ALA A 29 -15.16 -2.47 1.33
CA ALA A 29 -16.06 -3.59 1.52
C ALA A 29 -16.13 -3.91 3.03
N SER A 30 -17.32 -3.82 3.63
CA SER A 30 -17.55 -4.37 4.95
C SER A 30 -17.49 -5.90 4.90
N GLU A 31 -17.10 -6.57 6.00
CA GLU A 31 -17.20 -8.04 6.15
C GLU A 31 -18.59 -8.62 5.85
N ALA A 32 -19.62 -7.79 5.68
CA ALA A 32 -21.00 -8.20 5.45
C ALA A 32 -21.52 -8.04 4.00
N HIS A 33 -20.69 -7.86 2.96
CA HIS A 33 -21.21 -7.78 1.58
C HIS A 33 -20.62 -8.81 0.62
N GLU A 34 -21.53 -9.39 -0.17
CA GLU A 34 -21.47 -10.56 -1.06
C GLU A 34 -20.22 -10.69 -1.97
N LEU A 35 -19.40 -9.64 -2.11
CA LEU A 35 -18.12 -9.66 -2.82
C LEU A 35 -17.13 -10.70 -2.27
N TRP A 36 -17.11 -10.93 -0.95
CA TRP A 36 -16.17 -11.87 -0.30
C TRP A 36 -16.64 -13.33 -0.36
N LEU A 37 -17.96 -13.54 -0.40
CA LEU A 37 -18.54 -14.88 -0.52
C LEU A 37 -18.59 -15.37 -1.96
N LYS A 38 -18.42 -14.47 -2.94
CA LYS A 38 -18.23 -14.85 -4.33
C LYS A 38 -16.89 -15.53 -4.48
N THR A 39 -16.90 -16.80 -4.89
CA THR A 39 -15.66 -17.52 -5.16
C THR A 39 -14.85 -16.77 -6.22
N GLU A 40 -13.53 -16.96 -6.24
CA GLU A 40 -12.66 -16.39 -7.26
C GLU A 40 -13.16 -16.70 -8.69
N GLU A 41 -13.83 -17.85 -8.86
CA GLU A 41 -14.53 -18.27 -10.08
C GLU A 41 -15.78 -17.43 -10.41
N GLU A 42 -16.57 -17.02 -9.41
CA GLU A 42 -17.74 -16.14 -9.60
C GLU A 42 -17.32 -14.69 -9.90
N LEU A 43 -16.21 -14.23 -9.32
CA LEU A 43 -15.61 -12.93 -9.62
C LEU A 43 -15.03 -12.90 -11.05
N GLN A 44 -14.33 -13.98 -11.45
CA GLN A 44 -13.87 -14.15 -12.83
C GLN A 44 -15.03 -14.23 -13.83
N ALA A 45 -16.15 -14.88 -13.48
CA ALA A 45 -17.33 -14.98 -14.34
C ALA A 45 -18.00 -13.63 -14.64
N ILE A 46 -17.88 -12.65 -13.72
CA ILE A 46 -18.32 -11.27 -13.93
C ILE A 46 -17.21 -10.34 -14.45
N GLY A 47 -16.01 -10.88 -14.70
CA GLY A 47 -14.85 -10.15 -15.21
C GLY A 47 -14.21 -9.21 -14.18
N LEU A 48 -14.41 -9.47 -12.89
CA LEU A 48 -13.78 -8.73 -11.80
C LEU A 48 -12.53 -9.50 -11.32
N PRO A 49 -11.32 -8.90 -11.38
CA PRO A 49 -10.19 -9.46 -10.65
C PRO A 49 -10.46 -9.42 -9.14
N PRO A 50 -9.71 -10.18 -8.32
CA PRO A 50 -9.85 -10.11 -6.86
C PRO A 50 -9.75 -8.64 -6.39
N PRO A 51 -10.76 -8.12 -5.65
CA PRO A 51 -10.91 -6.67 -5.42
C PRO A 51 -10.01 -6.18 -4.29
N PHE A 52 -8.69 -6.31 -4.43
CA PHE A 52 -7.71 -5.88 -3.42
C PHE A 52 -7.85 -4.39 -3.05
N TRP A 53 -8.27 -3.55 -4.01
CA TRP A 53 -8.55 -2.12 -3.83
C TRP A 53 -9.73 -1.83 -2.89
N ALA A 54 -10.59 -2.81 -2.57
CA ALA A 54 -11.77 -2.63 -1.73
C ALA A 54 -11.45 -2.74 -0.22
N PHE A 55 -10.20 -3.00 0.16
CA PHE A 55 -9.80 -3.25 1.54
C PHE A 55 -8.67 -2.32 1.98
N ALA A 56 -8.64 -2.02 3.29
CA ALA A 56 -7.57 -1.31 3.94
C ALA A 56 -6.65 -2.32 4.64
N TRP A 57 -5.70 -2.85 3.89
CA TRP A 57 -4.77 -3.87 4.36
C TRP A 57 -3.80 -3.33 5.44
N ALA A 58 -3.22 -4.24 6.24
CA ALA A 58 -2.52 -3.86 7.47
C ALA A 58 -1.21 -3.09 7.23
N GLY A 59 -0.43 -3.48 6.22
CA GLY A 59 0.77 -2.81 5.74
C GLY A 59 0.56 -1.34 5.40
N GLY A 60 -0.48 -1.05 4.63
CA GLY A 60 -0.88 0.25 4.15
C GLY A 60 -1.50 1.08 5.26
N GLN A 61 -2.27 0.47 6.16
CA GLN A 61 -2.72 1.14 7.39
C GLN A 61 -1.53 1.56 8.27
N GLY A 62 -0.56 0.68 8.47
CA GLY A 62 0.66 0.99 9.24
C GLY A 62 1.51 2.08 8.58
N LEU A 63 1.71 1.99 7.26
CA LEU A 63 2.50 2.98 6.52
C LEU A 63 1.77 4.34 6.45
N ALA A 64 0.46 4.36 6.23
CA ALA A 64 -0.33 5.58 6.27
C ALA A 64 -0.26 6.25 7.65
N ARG A 65 -0.40 5.48 8.73
CA ARG A 65 -0.23 6.00 10.09
C ARG A 65 1.15 6.61 10.31
N TYR A 66 2.20 5.92 9.88
CA TYR A 66 3.56 6.44 9.92
C TYR A 66 3.71 7.78 9.19
N ILE A 67 3.16 7.91 7.98
CA ILE A 67 3.25 9.15 7.21
C ILE A 67 2.49 10.30 7.88
N LEU A 68 1.33 10.03 8.48
CA LEU A 68 0.57 11.05 9.20
C LEU A 68 1.27 11.50 10.49
N ASP A 69 1.93 10.57 11.20
CA ASP A 69 2.67 10.86 12.43
C ASP A 69 4.02 11.54 12.16
N HIS A 70 4.62 11.29 10.99
CA HIS A 70 5.91 11.79 10.55
C HIS A 70 5.80 12.58 9.24
N PRO A 71 5.03 13.69 9.20
CA PRO A 71 4.75 14.39 7.96
C PRO A 71 6.00 14.97 7.30
N GLU A 72 7.06 15.26 8.07
CA GLU A 72 8.38 15.66 7.56
C GLU A 72 8.97 14.67 6.55
N THR A 73 8.55 13.41 6.61
CA THR A 73 8.96 12.37 5.66
C THR A 73 8.60 12.77 4.24
N VAL A 74 7.37 13.25 4.01
CA VAL A 74 6.83 13.52 2.66
C VAL A 74 6.59 14.99 2.36
N ARG A 75 6.65 15.87 3.37
CA ARG A 75 6.29 17.29 3.22
C ARG A 75 7.11 17.98 2.12
N GLY A 76 6.40 18.56 1.15
CA GLY A 76 7.00 19.25 0.00
C GLY A 76 7.70 18.32 -1.01
N LYS A 77 7.56 17.00 -0.88
CA LYS A 77 8.17 16.00 -1.77
C LYS A 77 7.19 15.49 -2.81
N ARG A 78 7.73 14.93 -3.89
CA ARG A 78 6.97 14.14 -4.86
C ARG A 78 6.96 12.68 -4.43
N VAL A 79 5.78 12.10 -4.35
CA VAL A 79 5.55 10.77 -3.79
C VAL A 79 4.92 9.88 -4.86
N LEU A 80 5.46 8.68 -5.01
CA LEU A 80 4.84 7.59 -5.75
C LEU A 80 4.22 6.63 -4.73
N ASP A 81 2.91 6.44 -4.81
CA ASP A 81 2.16 5.41 -4.10
C ASP A 81 2.07 4.17 -5.01
N PHE A 82 2.97 3.20 -4.82
CA PHE A 82 3.13 2.04 -5.69
C PHE A 82 2.30 0.85 -5.20
N ALA A 83 1.62 0.17 -6.14
CA ALA A 83 0.60 -0.83 -5.85
C ALA A 83 -0.50 -0.25 -4.93
N SER A 84 -1.01 0.92 -5.33
CA SER A 84 -1.79 1.80 -4.46
C SER A 84 -3.13 1.21 -3.99
N GLY A 85 -3.74 0.29 -4.75
CA GLY A 85 -5.05 -0.30 -4.44
C GLY A 85 -6.12 0.77 -4.18
N SER A 86 -6.49 0.95 -2.91
CA SER A 86 -7.48 1.97 -2.48
C SER A 86 -6.94 3.41 -2.50
N GLY A 87 -5.63 3.60 -2.63
CA GLY A 87 -4.96 4.91 -2.54
C GLY A 87 -4.80 5.42 -1.11
N LEU A 88 -4.98 4.56 -0.10
CA LEU A 88 -4.93 4.93 1.32
C LEU A 88 -3.66 5.71 1.67
N VAL A 89 -2.50 5.18 1.28
CA VAL A 89 -1.21 5.76 1.67
C VAL A 89 -0.92 7.03 0.86
N GLY A 90 -1.29 7.07 -0.42
CA GLY A 90 -1.22 8.29 -1.22
C GLY A 90 -2.07 9.43 -0.65
N ILE A 91 -3.29 9.15 -0.18
CA ILE A 91 -4.15 10.12 0.50
C ILE A 91 -3.48 10.63 1.78
N ALA A 92 -2.93 9.73 2.60
CA ALA A 92 -2.18 10.09 3.79
C ALA A 92 -0.99 11.01 3.45
N ALA A 93 -0.28 10.74 2.36
CA ALA A 93 0.84 11.57 1.92
C ALA A 93 0.40 12.98 1.49
N VAL A 94 -0.73 13.11 0.77
CA VAL A 94 -1.29 14.45 0.45
C VAL A 94 -1.66 15.19 1.73
N MET A 95 -2.35 14.54 2.67
CA MET A 95 -2.74 15.14 3.95
C MET A 95 -1.53 15.55 4.80
N ALA A 96 -0.44 14.81 4.75
CA ALA A 96 0.84 15.12 5.40
C ALA A 96 1.62 16.26 4.72
N GLY A 97 1.15 16.74 3.56
CA GLY A 97 1.71 17.91 2.86
C GLY A 97 2.71 17.55 1.76
N ALA A 98 2.63 16.36 1.16
CA ALA A 98 3.33 16.08 -0.08
C ALA A 98 3.02 17.14 -1.14
N ARG A 99 4.03 17.51 -1.94
CA ARG A 99 3.87 18.48 -3.04
C ARG A 99 2.99 17.90 -4.15
N GLU A 100 3.22 16.63 -4.45
CA GLU A 100 2.56 15.91 -5.53
C GLU A 100 2.56 14.42 -5.18
N VAL A 101 1.47 13.74 -5.46
CA VAL A 101 1.32 12.30 -5.27
C VAL A 101 0.82 11.68 -6.56
N MET A 102 1.49 10.63 -7.00
CA MET A 102 1.07 9.76 -8.10
C MET A 102 0.76 8.38 -7.53
N ALA A 103 -0.48 7.92 -7.61
CA ALA A 103 -0.83 6.54 -7.36
C ALA A 103 -0.55 5.68 -8.59
N SER A 104 -0.07 4.46 -8.39
CA SER A 104 0.23 3.51 -9.45
C SER A 104 -0.34 2.16 -9.10
N ASP A 105 -1.13 1.60 -10.01
CA ASP A 105 -1.66 0.25 -9.89
C ASP A 105 -2.01 -0.30 -11.27
N VAL A 106 -1.74 -1.58 -11.52
CA VAL A 106 -2.06 -2.23 -12.80
C VAL A 106 -3.53 -2.65 -12.87
N ASP A 107 -4.24 -2.68 -11.75
CA ASP A 107 -5.67 -2.96 -11.73
C ASP A 107 -6.46 -1.73 -12.26
N PRO A 108 -7.21 -1.87 -13.37
CA PRO A 108 -8.02 -0.78 -13.92
C PRO A 108 -9.11 -0.29 -12.95
N TRP A 109 -9.50 -1.06 -11.94
CA TRP A 109 -10.47 -0.65 -10.92
C TRP A 109 -9.85 0.28 -9.87
N ALA A 110 -8.55 0.18 -9.63
CA ALA A 110 -7.84 1.01 -8.67
C ALA A 110 -7.91 2.50 -9.04
N GLU A 111 -7.85 2.87 -10.33
CA GLU A 111 -8.01 4.27 -10.77
C GLU A 111 -9.32 4.88 -10.24
N THR A 112 -10.41 4.12 -10.36
CA THR A 112 -11.71 4.58 -9.92
C THR A 112 -11.79 4.61 -8.40
N ALA A 113 -11.26 3.59 -7.71
CA ALA A 113 -11.22 3.54 -6.25
C ALA A 113 -10.42 4.72 -5.67
N VAL A 114 -9.19 4.94 -6.15
CA VAL A 114 -8.32 6.06 -5.78
C VAL A 114 -9.04 7.38 -5.97
N ARG A 115 -9.65 7.61 -7.13
CA ARG A 115 -10.38 8.86 -7.40
C ARG A 115 -11.54 9.08 -6.43
N LEU A 116 -12.36 8.06 -6.17
CA LEU A 116 -13.50 8.16 -5.26
C LEU A 116 -13.05 8.39 -3.81
N ASN A 117 -11.97 7.74 -3.39
CA ASN A 117 -11.39 7.90 -2.06
C ASN A 117 -10.73 9.26 -1.89
N ALA A 118 -10.02 9.76 -2.92
CA ALA A 118 -9.44 11.10 -2.93
C ALA A 118 -10.53 12.18 -2.77
N GLU A 119 -11.63 12.05 -3.53
CA GLU A 119 -12.79 12.93 -3.45
C GLU A 119 -13.39 12.93 -2.03
N ALA A 120 -13.58 11.75 -1.43
CA ALA A 120 -14.13 11.61 -0.08
C ALA A 120 -13.28 12.31 1.00
N ASN A 121 -11.96 12.38 0.79
CA ASN A 121 -11.01 13.04 1.70
C ASN A 121 -10.68 14.49 1.27
N ARG A 122 -11.31 15.00 0.21
CA ARG A 122 -11.06 16.34 -0.35
C ARG A 122 -9.60 16.58 -0.71
N VAL A 123 -8.93 15.55 -1.21
CA VAL A 123 -7.56 15.60 -1.71
C VAL A 123 -7.52 15.32 -3.21
N SER A 124 -6.38 15.63 -3.84
CA SER A 124 -6.12 15.33 -5.25
C SER A 124 -4.79 14.62 -5.37
N LEU A 125 -4.77 13.52 -6.11
CA LEU A 125 -3.56 12.78 -6.50
C LEU A 125 -3.73 12.27 -7.94
N GLY A 126 -2.62 12.15 -8.65
CA GLY A 126 -2.59 11.55 -9.98
C GLY A 126 -2.74 10.04 -9.91
N PHE A 127 -3.03 9.41 -11.05
CA PHE A 127 -3.03 7.96 -11.19
C PHE A 127 -2.32 7.53 -12.48
N THR A 128 -1.62 6.40 -12.43
CA THR A 128 -1.08 5.73 -13.61
C THR A 128 -1.34 4.22 -13.55
N GLY A 129 -1.86 3.69 -14.66
CA GLY A 129 -2.07 2.25 -14.86
C GLY A 129 -0.85 1.50 -15.40
N ALA A 130 0.29 2.18 -15.54
CA ALA A 130 1.49 1.59 -16.13
C ALA A 130 2.21 0.67 -15.12
N ASP A 131 2.75 -0.44 -15.60
CA ASP A 131 3.70 -1.25 -14.84
C ASP A 131 5.04 -0.51 -14.73
N LEU A 132 5.37 -0.05 -13.52
CA LEU A 132 6.57 0.76 -13.26
C LEU A 132 7.80 -0.08 -12.87
N ILE A 133 7.68 -1.39 -12.72
CA ILE A 133 8.75 -2.25 -12.23
C ILE A 133 9.95 -2.16 -13.17
N GLY A 134 11.14 -1.90 -12.61
CA GLY A 134 12.37 -1.74 -13.36
C GLY A 134 12.54 -0.38 -14.06
N GLN A 135 11.52 0.48 -14.03
CA GLN A 135 11.58 1.80 -14.67
C GLN A 135 12.17 2.88 -13.74
N ALA A 136 12.65 3.96 -14.33
CA ALA A 136 12.94 5.17 -13.56
C ALA A 136 11.63 5.86 -13.17
N VAL A 137 11.55 6.37 -11.95
CA VAL A 137 10.38 7.09 -11.44
C VAL A 137 10.73 8.53 -11.11
N ASP A 138 9.82 9.45 -11.42
CA ASP A 138 9.98 10.87 -11.14
C ASP A 138 9.40 11.26 -9.76
N ALA A 139 9.87 10.56 -8.72
CA ALA A 139 9.47 10.77 -7.34
C ALA A 139 10.70 10.83 -6.43
N ASP A 140 10.57 11.57 -5.33
CA ASP A 140 11.58 11.61 -4.27
C ASP A 140 11.41 10.41 -3.31
N ILE A 141 10.16 9.97 -3.14
CA ILE A 141 9.75 8.91 -2.22
C ILE A 141 8.84 7.93 -2.94
N VAL A 142 9.07 6.64 -2.74
CA VAL A 142 8.21 5.54 -3.16
C VAL A 142 7.65 4.87 -1.91
N LEU A 143 6.33 4.75 -1.84
CA LEU A 143 5.60 4.06 -0.80
C LEU A 143 5.12 2.74 -1.39
N ALA A 144 5.41 1.63 -0.72
CA ALA A 144 5.00 0.29 -1.14
C ALA A 144 4.48 -0.47 0.10
N TYR A 145 3.43 -1.26 -0.02
CA TYR A 145 2.83 -1.92 1.14
C TYR A 145 2.00 -3.13 0.73
N ASP A 146 1.64 -3.95 1.73
CA ASP A 146 0.71 -5.08 1.64
C ASP A 146 0.90 -5.92 0.39
N ASP A 147 1.87 -6.83 0.49
CA ASP A 147 2.13 -7.87 -0.51
C ASP A 147 3.06 -7.44 -1.63
N VAL A 148 4.05 -6.63 -1.27
CA VAL A 148 5.23 -6.40 -2.09
C VAL A 148 6.16 -7.64 -2.07
N PHE A 149 6.13 -8.43 -0.99
CA PHE A 149 7.01 -9.59 -0.79
C PHE A 149 6.26 -10.90 -0.46
N TYR A 150 5.01 -11.04 -0.90
CA TYR A 150 4.22 -12.26 -0.70
C TYR A 150 4.66 -13.41 -1.62
N ASP A 151 4.97 -13.08 -2.87
CA ASP A 151 5.38 -14.01 -3.92
C ASP A 151 6.87 -13.84 -4.23
N ARG A 152 7.54 -14.97 -4.49
CA ARG A 152 8.97 -14.99 -4.77
C ARG A 152 9.31 -14.27 -6.08
N ALA A 153 8.55 -14.52 -7.15
CA ALA A 153 8.83 -13.89 -8.44
C ALA A 153 8.61 -12.37 -8.37
N PHE A 154 7.60 -11.94 -7.61
CA PHE A 154 7.36 -10.53 -7.35
C PHE A 154 8.49 -9.89 -6.53
N ALA A 155 8.93 -10.55 -5.45
CA ALA A 155 10.08 -10.11 -4.67
C ALA A 155 11.37 -10.03 -5.53
N ASP A 156 11.64 -11.04 -6.36
CA ASP A 156 12.82 -11.09 -7.23
C ASP A 156 12.83 -9.95 -8.27
N ALA A 157 11.66 -9.44 -8.67
CA ALA A 157 11.53 -8.28 -9.56
C ALA A 157 11.67 -6.93 -8.81
N LEU A 158 11.10 -6.83 -7.61
CA LEU A 158 11.03 -5.59 -6.84
C LEU A 158 12.32 -5.26 -6.09
N VAL A 159 13.01 -6.25 -5.53
CA VAL A 159 14.25 -6.02 -4.77
C VAL A 159 15.32 -5.32 -5.61
N PRO A 160 15.64 -5.76 -6.85
CA PRO A 160 16.59 -5.05 -7.70
C PRO A 160 16.12 -3.64 -8.08
N TRP A 161 14.82 -3.47 -8.30
CA TRP A 161 14.25 -2.18 -8.66
C TRP A 161 14.35 -1.19 -7.50
N PHE A 162 13.93 -1.57 -6.29
CA PHE A 162 14.06 -0.74 -5.10
C PHE A 162 15.51 -0.43 -4.76
N ALA A 163 16.42 -1.39 -4.92
CA ALA A 163 17.85 -1.15 -4.75
C ALA A 163 18.36 -0.07 -5.73
N LYS A 164 17.94 -0.12 -6.99
CA LYS A 164 18.27 0.90 -7.98
C LYS A 164 17.69 2.27 -7.61
N LEU A 165 16.41 2.34 -7.21
CA LEU A 165 15.78 3.59 -6.80
C LEU A 165 16.47 4.21 -5.57
N ALA A 166 16.82 3.38 -4.58
CA ALA A 166 17.54 3.81 -3.40
C ALA A 166 18.95 4.33 -3.73
N ALA A 167 19.66 3.64 -4.63
CA ALA A 167 20.96 4.07 -5.14
C ALA A 167 20.88 5.41 -5.90
N ASP A 168 19.79 5.64 -6.62
CA ASP A 168 19.47 6.93 -7.29
C ASP A 168 19.02 8.03 -6.30
N GLY A 169 19.13 7.77 -4.99
CA GLY A 169 18.91 8.74 -3.94
C GLY A 169 17.49 8.82 -3.40
N LYS A 170 16.54 8.07 -3.98
CA LYS A 170 15.13 8.06 -3.58
C LYS A 170 14.95 7.33 -2.25
N TRP A 171 13.89 7.64 -1.53
CA TRP A 171 13.49 6.87 -0.35
C TRP A 171 12.43 5.87 -0.77
N VAL A 172 12.60 4.61 -0.38
CA VAL A 172 11.57 3.58 -0.57
C VAL A 172 11.13 3.15 0.82
N LEU A 173 9.87 3.43 1.16
CA LEU A 173 9.28 3.04 2.43
C LEU A 173 8.33 1.87 2.19
N VAL A 174 8.45 0.84 3.02
CA VAL A 174 7.68 -0.40 2.90
C VAL A 174 6.88 -0.64 4.16
N GLY A 175 5.56 -0.78 4.05
CA GLY A 175 4.70 -1.33 5.11
C GLY A 175 4.54 -2.83 4.93
N ASP A 176 5.16 -3.64 5.81
CA ASP A 176 5.14 -5.10 5.68
C ASP A 176 4.65 -5.79 6.98
N PRO A 177 3.65 -6.70 6.89
CA PRO A 177 3.12 -7.45 8.04
C PRO A 177 3.92 -8.72 8.39
N GLY A 178 5.17 -8.84 7.96
CA GLY A 178 6.07 -9.97 8.23
C GLY A 178 6.05 -11.05 7.15
N ARG A 179 6.14 -10.68 5.87
CA ARG A 179 6.08 -11.63 4.74
C ARG A 179 7.39 -12.42 4.56
N SER A 180 7.26 -13.64 4.04
CA SER A 180 8.33 -14.66 3.97
C SER A 180 9.52 -14.29 3.09
N TYR A 181 9.33 -13.43 2.09
CA TYR A 181 10.37 -13.04 1.13
C TYR A 181 10.90 -11.62 1.36
N LEU A 182 10.68 -11.06 2.55
CA LEU A 182 11.17 -9.74 2.94
C LEU A 182 12.72 -9.72 2.96
N PRO A 183 13.39 -8.83 2.20
CA PRO A 183 14.86 -8.74 2.14
C PRO A 183 15.43 -8.01 3.37
N SER A 184 15.38 -8.67 4.54
CA SER A 184 15.76 -8.08 5.83
C SER A 184 17.14 -7.41 5.85
N GLU A 185 18.08 -7.92 5.05
CA GLU A 185 19.44 -7.38 4.88
C GLU A 185 19.51 -6.06 4.10
N ARG A 186 18.38 -5.57 3.57
CA ARG A 186 18.28 -4.29 2.86
C ARG A 186 17.23 -3.36 3.46
N LEU A 187 16.76 -3.63 4.67
CA LEU A 187 15.69 -2.86 5.30
C LEU A 187 16.13 -2.27 6.64
N GLU A 188 16.05 -0.95 6.73
CA GLU A 188 16.23 -0.18 7.96
C GLU A 188 14.89 -0.06 8.68
N PHE A 189 14.84 -0.45 9.95
CA PHE A 189 13.64 -0.32 10.78
C PHE A 189 13.26 1.16 10.96
N CYS A 190 11.99 1.50 10.75
CA CYS A 190 11.46 2.85 11.02
C CYS A 190 10.47 2.84 12.19
N ALA A 191 9.43 2.01 12.12
CA ALA A 191 8.37 1.97 13.13
C ALA A 191 7.61 0.63 13.09
N VAL A 192 6.84 0.35 14.12
CA VAL A 192 5.99 -0.83 14.19
C VAL A 192 4.62 -0.47 14.75
N TYR A 193 3.59 -1.06 14.17
CA TYR A 193 2.20 -0.80 14.50
C TYR A 193 1.42 -2.09 14.70
N GLU A 194 0.44 -2.04 15.59
CA GLU A 194 -0.53 -3.10 15.81
C GLU A 194 -1.85 -2.65 15.18
N VAL A 195 -2.17 -3.24 14.03
CA VAL A 195 -3.35 -2.89 13.24
C VAL A 195 -4.49 -3.85 13.58
N PRO A 196 -5.63 -3.35 14.09
CA PRO A 196 -6.83 -4.16 14.20
C PRO A 196 -7.26 -4.61 12.81
N VAL A 197 -7.34 -5.91 12.62
CA VAL A 197 -7.76 -6.53 11.36
C VAL A 197 -8.90 -7.49 11.64
N THR A 198 -9.69 -7.76 10.63
CA THR A 198 -10.82 -8.64 10.78
C THR A 198 -10.43 -10.06 10.39
N ARG A 199 -10.86 -11.04 11.19
CA ARG A 199 -10.43 -12.44 11.04
C ARG A 199 -10.80 -13.06 9.69
N ALA A 200 -11.79 -12.51 8.98
CA ALA A 200 -12.10 -12.99 7.65
C ALA A 200 -11.00 -12.62 6.63
N LEU A 201 -10.32 -11.49 6.81
CA LEU A 201 -9.29 -11.01 5.89
C LEU A 201 -7.88 -11.46 6.30
N GLU A 202 -7.66 -11.72 7.59
CA GLU A 202 -6.34 -12.04 8.17
C GLU A 202 -6.46 -13.14 9.24
N ASP A 203 -5.45 -14.00 9.37
CA ASP A 203 -5.44 -15.12 10.36
C ASP A 203 -5.44 -14.67 11.85
N SER A 204 -5.55 -13.37 12.13
CA SER A 204 -5.45 -12.76 13.47
C SER A 204 -6.46 -11.63 13.64
N GLU A 205 -6.72 -11.21 14.88
CA GLU A 205 -7.50 -9.99 15.20
C GLU A 205 -6.63 -8.73 15.20
N ILE A 206 -5.32 -8.91 15.36
CA ILE A 206 -4.32 -7.86 15.34
C ILE A 206 -3.17 -8.32 14.46
N LYS A 207 -2.83 -7.54 13.44
CA LYS A 207 -1.66 -7.76 12.61
C LYS A 207 -0.57 -6.77 13.01
N LYS A 208 0.60 -7.31 13.34
CA LYS A 208 1.79 -6.49 13.55
C LYS A 208 2.36 -6.14 12.18
N THR A 209 2.40 -4.86 11.87
CA THR A 209 2.98 -4.32 10.64
C THR A 209 4.20 -3.48 10.96
N THR A 210 5.26 -3.65 10.18
CA THR A 210 6.50 -2.90 10.37
C THR A 210 6.72 -2.00 9.17
N VAL A 211 7.04 -0.74 9.45
CA VAL A 211 7.48 0.21 8.45
C VAL A 211 8.99 0.15 8.34
N TRP A 212 9.45 -0.12 7.13
CA TRP A 212 10.84 -0.23 6.77
C TRP A 212 11.23 0.84 5.78
N ARG A 213 12.52 1.16 5.74
CA ARG A 213 13.13 1.92 4.66
C ARG A 213 14.11 1.04 3.92
N PHE A 214 14.04 1.03 2.59
CA PHE A 214 15.01 0.32 1.78
C PHE A 214 16.37 1.04 1.83
N ALA A 215 17.38 0.30 2.28
CA ALA A 215 18.73 0.79 2.45
C ALA A 215 19.43 0.97 1.10
N ARG A 216 20.29 1.99 1.01
CA ARG A 216 21.11 2.23 -0.19
C ARG A 216 22.19 1.16 -0.41
N HIS A 217 22.55 0.44 0.66
CA HIS A 217 23.57 -0.60 0.67
C HIS A 217 23.03 -1.79 1.48
N GLU A 218 23.66 -2.95 1.35
CA GLU A 218 23.36 -4.06 2.25
C GLU A 218 23.75 -3.71 3.69
N ILE A 219 22.85 -4.04 4.61
CA ILE A 219 23.07 -3.89 6.05
C ILE A 219 23.81 -5.15 6.49
N SER A 220 25.05 -4.97 6.95
CA SER A 220 25.80 -6.07 7.58
C SER A 220 25.01 -6.59 8.77
N LYS A 221 24.70 -7.89 8.80
CA LYS A 221 24.14 -8.54 9.99
C LYS A 221 25.16 -8.38 11.12
N MET A 222 24.91 -7.44 12.01
CA MET A 222 25.64 -7.38 13.27
C MET A 222 25.15 -8.57 14.09
N PHE A 223 25.77 -9.73 13.90
CA PHE A 223 25.63 -10.84 14.83
C PHE A 223 26.02 -10.29 16.21
N PRO A 224 25.19 -10.43 17.26
CA PRO A 224 25.68 -10.22 18.60
C PRO A 224 26.80 -11.24 18.78
N THR A 225 28.05 -10.78 18.76
CA THR A 225 29.17 -11.55 19.26
C THR A 225 28.82 -11.90 20.69
N ASN A 226 28.58 -13.19 20.92
CA ASN A 226 28.33 -13.76 22.23
C ASN A 226 29.27 -13.11 23.25
N LEU A 227 28.67 -12.47 24.26
CA LEU A 227 29.34 -12.21 25.53
C LEU A 227 29.79 -13.57 26.07
N THR A 228 31.10 -13.74 26.15
CA THR A 228 31.78 -14.79 26.92
C THR A 228 31.35 -14.80 28.38
#